data_AF-A0A9D2GGJ3-F1
#
_entry.id   AF-A0A9D2GGJ3-F1
#
_cell.length_a   1.000
_cell.length_b   1.000
_cell.length_c   1.000
_cell.angle_alpha   90.00
_cell.angle_beta   90.00
_cell.angle_gamma   90.00
#
_symmetry.space_group_name_H-M   'P 1'
#
loop_
_entity.id
_entity.type
_entity.pdbx_description
1 polymer ?
#
loop_
_entity_poly.entity_id
_entity_poly.type
_entity_poly.pdbx_seq_one_letter_code
_entity_poly.pdbx_strand_id
1 'polypeptide(L)' 'MRLDKFLKVSRLIKRRTVANEACDAGRVLVNDRAAKASYDVKNGDVIEIQFGTRSVKVEVLDVQETVKKDEARELYRYL' A
#
# COMPACT_ATOMS: atom_id res chain seq x y z
N MET A 1 9.69 -1.52 4.66
CA MET A 1 9.13 -2.71 3.94
C MET A 1 8.82 -2.32 2.50
N ARG A 2 9.05 -3.19 1.50
CA ARG A 2 8.64 -2.90 0.11
C ARG A 2 7.14 -2.63 -0.04
N LEU A 3 6.79 -1.65 -0.87
CA LEU A 3 5.41 -1.22 -1.16
C LEU A 3 4.50 -2.37 -1.61
N ASP A 4 4.97 -3.21 -2.54
CA ASP A 4 4.19 -4.35 -3.02
C ASP A 4 3.89 -5.39 -1.91
N LYS A 5 4.85 -5.59 -0.99
CA LYS A 5 4.68 -6.45 0.19
C LYS A 5 3.69 -5.80 1.16
N PHE A 6 3.83 -4.50 1.41
CA PHE A 6 2.95 -3.76 2.32
C PHE A 6 1.50 -3.81 1.87
N LEU A 7 1.22 -3.49 0.60
CA LEU A 7 -0.12 -3.55 0.00
C LEU A 7 -0.75 -4.95 0.11
N LYS A 8 0.06 -6.01 0.04
CA LYS A 8 -0.39 -7.39 0.26
C LYS A 8 -0.71 -7.68 1.73
N VAL A 9 0.15 -7.25 2.64
CA VAL A 9 0.02 -7.56 4.08
C VAL A 9 -1.13 -6.77 4.70
N SER A 10 -1.29 -5.49 4.35
CA SER A 10 -2.42 -4.64 4.75
C SER A 10 -3.74 -5.00 4.08
N ARG A 11 -3.71 -5.95 3.12
CA ARG A 11 -4.87 -6.43 2.36
C ARG A 11 -5.58 -5.38 1.51
N LEU A 12 -4.95 -4.23 1.27
CA LEU A 12 -5.40 -3.24 0.28
C LEU A 12 -5.41 -3.84 -1.12
N ILE A 13 -4.42 -4.68 -1.43
CA ILE A 13 -4.38 -5.51 -2.63
C ILE A 13 -4.15 -6.96 -2.21
N LYS A 14 -5.09 -7.85 -2.51
CA LYS A 14 -5.03 -9.24 -2.01
C LYS A 14 -3.88 -10.08 -2.58
N ARG A 15 -3.33 -9.71 -3.74
CA ARG A 15 -2.29 -10.47 -4.45
C ARG A 15 -1.06 -9.60 -4.67
N ARG A 16 0.12 -10.12 -4.33
CA ARG A 16 1.40 -9.38 -4.46
C ARG A 16 1.76 -9.10 -5.93
N THR A 17 1.41 -10.00 -6.85
CA THR A 17 1.60 -9.79 -8.29
C THR A 17 0.82 -8.58 -8.79
N VAL A 18 -0.46 -8.48 -8.42
CA VAL A 18 -1.32 -7.34 -8.76
C VAL A 18 -0.82 -6.04 -8.13
N ALA A 19 -0.25 -6.10 -6.93
CA ALA A 19 0.35 -4.93 -6.30
C ALA A 19 1.59 -4.43 -7.06
N ASN A 20 2.44 -5.33 -7.56
CA ASN A 20 3.56 -4.96 -8.43
C ASN A 20 3.06 -4.31 -9.72
N GLU A 21 2.11 -4.95 -10.41
CA GLU A 21 1.52 -4.42 -11.66
C GLU A 21 0.90 -3.04 -11.47
N ALA A 22 0.23 -2.80 -10.33
CA ALA A 22 -0.35 -1.50 -10.01
C ALA A 22 0.71 -0.41 -9.80
N CYS A 23 1.85 -0.75 -9.16
CA CYS A 23 2.97 0.18 -9.01
C CYS A 23 3.62 0.48 -10.36
N ASP A 24 3.83 -0.54 -11.20
CA ASP A 24 4.45 -0.40 -12.53
C ASP A 24 3.56 0.40 -13.50
N ALA A 25 2.24 0.24 -13.38
CA ALA A 25 1.26 1.02 -14.14
C ALA A 25 1.06 2.46 -13.60
N GLY A 26 1.79 2.88 -12.57
CA GLY A 26 1.68 4.22 -11.97
C GLY A 26 0.37 4.47 -11.22
N ARG A 27 -0.38 3.42 -10.85
CA ARG A 27 -1.66 3.52 -10.14
C ARG A 27 -1.51 3.64 -8.62
N VAL A 28 -0.29 3.48 -8.11
CA VAL A 28 0.03 3.64 -6.69
C VAL A 28 0.93 4.85 -6.52
N LEU A 29 0.44 5.83 -5.77
CA LEU A 29 1.18 7.02 -5.39
C LEU A 29 1.54 6.94 -3.91
N VAL A 30 2.75 7.37 -3.57
CA VAL A 30 3.19 7.58 -2.20
C VAL A 30 3.54 9.05 -2.06
N ASN A 31 2.89 9.74 -1.12
CA ASN A 31 3.03 11.18 -0.92
C ASN A 31 2.84 11.98 -2.23
N ASP A 32 1.75 11.65 -2.95
CA ASP A 32 1.35 12.24 -4.23
C ASP A 32 2.35 12.05 -5.39
N ARG A 33 3.29 11.08 -5.27
CA ARG A 33 4.25 10.72 -6.32
C ARG A 33 4.14 9.24 -6.67
N ALA A 34 4.17 8.93 -7.97
CA ALA A 34 4.18 7.53 -8.42
C ALA A 34 5.40 6.79 -7.84
N ALA A 35 5.15 5.66 -7.17
CA ALA A 35 6.18 4.90 -6.49
C ALA A 35 6.38 3.53 -7.14
N LYS A 36 7.65 3.11 -7.25
CA LYS A 36 7.99 1.75 -7.72
C LYS A 36 7.61 0.73 -6.65
N ALA A 37 7.34 -0.51 -7.06
CA ALA A 37 7.08 -1.61 -6.13
C ALA A 37 8.19 -1.86 -5.10
N SER A 38 9.43 -1.50 -5.44
CA SER A 38 10.61 -1.59 -4.55
C SER A 38 10.72 -0.47 -3.52
N TYR A 39 9.83 0.54 -3.57
CA TYR A 39 9.82 1.65 -2.61
C TYR A 39 9.71 1.12 -1.18
N ASP A 40 10.53 1.64 -0.27
CA ASP A 40 10.49 1.26 1.13
C ASP A 40 9.50 2.15 1.89
N VAL A 41 8.36 1.56 2.24
CA VAL A 41 7.26 2.20 2.97
C VAL A 41 7.67 2.51 4.39
N LYS A 42 7.36 3.73 4.83
CA LYS A 42 7.60 4.25 6.17
C LYS A 42 6.29 4.61 6.86
N ASN A 43 6.31 4.59 8.18
CA ASN A 43 5.22 5.12 9.00
C ASN A 43 5.01 6.61 8.67
N GLY A 44 3.75 7.03 8.53
CA GLY A 44 3.35 8.37 8.11
C GLY A 44 3.28 8.58 6.60
N ASP A 45 3.69 7.60 5.77
CA ASP A 45 3.51 7.71 4.32
C ASP A 45 2.02 7.69 3.97
N VAL A 46 1.62 8.58 3.05
CA VAL A 46 0.28 8.58 2.48
C VAL A 46 0.29 7.83 1.16
N ILE A 47 -0.41 6.71 1.10
CA ILE A 47 -0.52 5.85 -0.08
C ILE A 47 -1.88 6.09 -0.74
N GLU A 48 -1.87 6.44 -2.01
CA GLU A 48 -3.06 6.53 -2.84
C GLU A 48 -3.05 5.42 -3.90
N ILE A 49 -4.15 4.66 -3.97
CA ILE A 49 -4.31 3.54 -4.89
C ILE A 49 -5.50 3.82 -5.80
N GLN A 50 -5.24 3.84 -7.10
CA GLN A 50 -6.27 4.05 -8.13
C GLN A 50 -6.83 2.70 -8.61
N PHE A 51 -8.04 2.37 -8.18
CA PHE A 51 -8.82 1.22 -8.60
C PHE A 51 -9.80 1.60 -9.72
N GLY A 52 -9.29 1.70 -10.95
CA GLY A 52 -10.13 2.04 -12.11
C GLY A 52 -10.77 3.43 -11.93
N THR A 53 -12.07 3.49 -11.63
CA THR A 53 -12.82 4.73 -11.42
C THR A 53 -12.83 5.25 -9.99
N ARG A 54 -12.25 4.51 -9.02
CA ARG A 54 -12.19 4.91 -7.61
C ARG A 54 -10.74 5.05 -7.17
N SER A 55 -10.44 6.06 -6.37
CA SER A 55 -9.18 6.15 -5.62
C SER A 55 -9.43 5.82 -4.15
N VAL A 56 -8.44 5.20 -3.51
CA VAL A 56 -8.41 4.92 -2.09
C VAL A 56 -7.15 5.55 -1.54
N LYS A 57 -7.29 6.45 -0.58
CA LYS A 57 -6.17 7.09 0.10
C LYS A 57 -6.08 6.58 1.52
N VAL A 58 -4.87 6.21 1.93
CA VAL A 58 -4.59 5.68 3.26
C VAL A 58 -3.30 6.26 3.79
N GLU A 59 -3.25 6.46 5.10
CA GLU A 59 -2.05 6.82 5.83
C GLU A 59 -1.49 5.57 6.51
N VAL A 60 -0.19 5.32 6.38
CA VAL A 60 0.49 4.20 7.04
C VAL A 60 0.73 4.55 8.50
N LEU A 61 0.16 3.77 9.41
CA LEU A 61 0.36 3.91 10.84
C LEU A 61 1.52 3.05 11.33
N ASP A 62 1.61 1.82 10.81
CA ASP A 62 2.67 0.89 11.19
C ASP A 62 3.16 0.00 10.05
N VAL A 63 4.43 -0.37 10.09
CA VAL A 63 5.11 -1.20 9.08
C VAL A 63 5.75 -2.40 9.76
N GLN A 64 5.02 -3.51 9.80
CA GLN A 64 5.48 -4.77 10.39
C GLN A 64 5.62 -5.87 9.35
N GLU A 65 6.66 -6.71 9.45
CA GLU A 65 6.93 -7.77 8.48
C GLU A 65 5.98 -8.96 8.52
N THR A 66 5.46 -9.28 9.70
CA THR A 66 4.54 -10.39 9.94
C THR A 66 3.35 -9.87 10.71
N VAL A 67 2.17 -9.92 10.09
CA VAL A 67 0.94 -9.36 10.66
C VAL A 67 -0.16 -10.41 10.53
N LYS A 68 -0.90 -10.68 11.61
CA LYS A 68 -2.05 -11.57 11.54
C LYS A 68 -3.19 -10.91 10.78
N LYS A 69 -4.19 -11.70 10.40
CA LYS A 69 -5.36 -11.23 9.66
C LYS A 69 -6.06 -10.06 10.37
N ASP A 70 -6.21 -10.18 11.68
CA ASP A 70 -7.00 -9.25 12.50
C ASP A 70 -6.26 -7.92 12.72
N GLU A 71 -4.93 -7.95 12.82
CA GLU A 71 -4.07 -6.79 13.05
C GLU A 71 -3.80 -5.98 11.76
N ALA A 72 -4.12 -6.52 10.57
CA ALA A 72 -3.86 -5.84 9.31
C ALA A 72 -4.60 -4.50 9.16
N ARG A 73 -5.71 -4.32 9.89
CA ARG A 73 -6.47 -3.07 9.94
C ARG A 73 -5.78 -1.97 10.75
N GLU A 74 -4.83 -2.32 11.60
CA GLU A 74 -4.10 -1.38 12.45
C GLU A 74 -2.89 -0.76 11.74
N LEU A 75 -2.49 -1.33 10.59
CA LEU A 75 -1.34 -0.85 9.82
C LEU A 75 -1.59 0.48 9.09
N TYR A 76 -2.85 0.85 8.88
CA TYR A 76 -3.20 2.04 8.13
C TYR A 76 -4.55 2.63 8.56
N ARG A 77 -4.77 3.89 8.20
CA ARG A 77 -6.04 4.61 8.34
C ARG A 77 -6.51 5.09 6.98
N TYR A 78 -7.81 5.02 6.70
CA TYR A 78 -8.40 5.66 5.53
C TYR A 78 -8.45 7.18 5.68
N LEU A 79 -8.16 7.89 4.59
CA LEU A 79 -8.30 9.34 4.46
C LEU A 79 -9.47 9.68 3.52
#